data_AF-A0A7Z9GXS0-F1
#
_entry.id   AF-A0A7Z9GXS0-F1
#
_cell.length_a   1.000
_cell.length_b   1.000
_cell.length_c   1.000
_cell.angle_alpha   90.00
_cell.angle_beta   90.00
_cell.angle_gamma   90.00
#
_symmetry.space_group_name_H-M   'P 1'
#
loop_
_entity.id
_entity.type
_entity.pdbx_description
1 polymer ?
#
loop_
_entity_poly.entity_id
_entity_poly.type
_entity_poly.pdbx_seq_one_letter_code
_entity_poly.pdbx_strand_id
1 'polypeptide(L)' 'ACLETLEQGVGKVHIIDGRIRHSLLLEVYTTEGIGTQLIQESESKANEP' A
#
# COMPACT_ATOMS: atom_id res chain seq x y z
N ALA A 1 -11.33 5.30 7.64
CA ALA A 1 -9.92 5.02 7.97
C ALA A 1 -9.10 4.67 6.73
N CYS A 2 -8.70 3.40 6.45
CA CYS A 2 -7.72 3.14 5.36
C CYS A 2 -8.18 3.60 3.96
N LEU A 3 -9.42 3.29 3.56
CA LEU A 3 -9.95 3.72 2.26
C LEU A 3 -10.11 5.24 2.16
N GLU A 4 -10.71 5.85 3.17
CA GLU A 4 -10.84 7.31 3.31
C GLU A 4 -9.48 8.03 3.26
N THR A 5 -8.42 7.44 3.83
CA THR A 5 -7.06 7.98 3.76
C THR A 5 -6.52 7.98 2.33
N LEU A 6 -6.81 6.92 1.55
CA LEU A 6 -6.49 6.89 0.12
C LEU A 6 -7.28 7.97 -0.64
N GLU A 7 -8.58 8.10 -0.36
CA GLU A 7 -9.45 9.13 -0.96
C GLU A 7 -8.99 10.56 -0.64
N GLN A 8 -8.35 10.77 0.51
CA GLN A 8 -7.76 12.05 0.91
C GLN A 8 -6.38 12.34 0.25
N GLY A 9 -5.93 11.50 -0.68
CA GLY A 9 -4.73 11.74 -1.49
C GLY A 9 -3.47 11.04 -1.01
N VAL A 10 -3.56 10.15 -0.01
CA VAL A 10 -2.42 9.29 0.36
C VAL A 10 -2.24 8.22 -0.71
N GLY A 11 -1.06 8.13 -1.31
CA GLY A 11 -0.84 7.25 -2.46
C GLY A 11 -0.88 5.74 -2.15
N LYS A 12 -0.51 5.34 -0.92
CA LYS A 12 -0.50 3.94 -0.49
C LYS A 12 -0.74 3.82 1.01
N VAL A 13 -1.42 2.76 1.42
CA VAL A 13 -1.60 2.39 2.84
C VAL A 13 -1.11 0.96 3.04
N HIS A 14 -0.36 0.72 4.12
CA HIS A 14 0.19 -0.59 4.46
C HIS A 14 -0.36 -1.04 5.82
N ILE A 15 -0.94 -2.24 5.88
CA ILE A 15 -1.42 -2.87 7.11
C ILE A 15 -0.45 -4.01 7.44
N ILE A 16 0.24 -3.92 8.58
CA ILE A 16 1.30 -4.86 8.96
C ILE A 16 1.00 -5.57 10.28
N ASP A 17 1.51 -6.80 10.44
CA ASP A 17 1.50 -7.49 11.73
C ASP A 17 2.70 -7.03 12.60
N GLY A 18 2.41 -6.16 13.57
CA GLY A 18 3.40 -5.62 14.49
C GLY A 18 4.06 -6.65 15.42
N ARG A 19 3.54 -7.87 15.54
CA ARG A 19 4.11 -8.93 16.39
C ARG A 19 5.37 -9.54 15.79
N ILE A 20 5.56 -9.39 14.48
CA ILE A 20 6.77 -9.84 13.78
C ILE A 20 7.90 -8.85 14.10
N ARG A 21 9.07 -9.37 14.54
CA ARG A 21 10.24 -8.52 14.79
C ARG A 21 10.63 -7.80 13.51
N HIS A 22 10.92 -6.51 13.65
CA HIS A 22 11.31 -5.65 12.53
C HIS A 22 10.25 -5.53 11.44
N SER A 23 8.97 -5.79 11.76
CA SER A 23 7.84 -5.71 10.81
C SER A 23 7.82 -4.44 9.97
N LEU A 24 8.06 -3.28 10.58
CA LEU A 24 8.14 -2.00 9.86
C LEU A 24 9.31 -1.96 8.86
N LEU A 25 10.49 -2.46 9.25
CA LEU A 25 11.65 -2.48 8.37
C LEU A 25 11.46 -3.48 7.22
N LEU A 26 10.87 -4.64 7.51
CA LEU A 26 10.54 -5.65 6.50
C LEU A 26 9.56 -5.06 5.48
N GLU A 27 8.50 -4.39 5.93
CA GLU A 27 7.51 -3.79 5.02
C GLU A 27 8.10 -2.66 4.14
N VAL A 28 8.97 -1.82 4.70
CA VAL A 28 9.48 -0.64 3.98
C VAL A 28 10.70 -0.95 3.11
N TYR A 29 11.55 -1.88 3.54
CA TYR A 29 12.86 -2.12 2.91
C TYR A 29 12.98 -3.48 2.22
N THR A 30 11.89 -4.24 2.10
CA THR A 30 11.88 -5.49 1.31
C THR A 30 10.76 -5.45 0.28
N THR A 31 10.99 -6.12 -0.85
CA THR A 31 10.01 -6.18 -1.96
C THR A 31 8.91 -7.21 -1.72
N GLU A 32 9.19 -8.20 -0.88
CA GLU A 32 8.21 -9.20 -0.49
C GLU A 32 7.06 -8.53 0.28
N GLY A 33 7.42 -7.61 1.20
CA GLY A 33 6.47 -7.09 2.19
C GLY A 33 5.95 -8.22 3.08
N ILE A 34 5.51 -7.90 4.29
CA ILE A 34 4.90 -8.92 5.18
C ILE A 34 3.43 -8.60 5.49
N GLY A 35 2.95 -7.47 5.02
CA GLY A 35 1.60 -6.97 5.25
C GLY A 35 0.69 -7.02 4.04
N THR A 36 -0.39 -6.25 4.15
CA THR A 36 -1.32 -5.98 3.06
C THR A 36 -1.15 -4.55 2.60
N GLN A 37 -0.90 -4.36 1.31
CA GLN A 37 -0.82 -3.05 0.68
C GLN A 37 -2.14 -2.69 0.01
N LEU A 38 -2.65 -1.48 0.28
CA LEU A 38 -3.79 -0.87 -0.39
C LEU A 38 -3.30 0.27 -1.27
N ILE A 39 -3.68 0.25 -2.54
CA ILE A 39 -3.38 1.29 -3.53
C ILE A 39 -4.65 1.65 -4.27
N GLN A 40 -4.76 2.91 -4.69
CA GLN A 40 -5.80 3.31 -5.62
C GLN A 40 -5.33 3.01 -7.05
N GLU A 41 -6.09 2.21 -7.78
CA GLU A 41 -5.83 1.98 -9.20
C GLU A 41 -6.16 3.27 -9.95
N SER A 42 -5.14 3.97 -10.45
CA SER A 42 -5.35 5.09 -11.35
C SER A 42 -5.81 4.54 -12.70
N GLU A 43 -6.97 4.96 -13.20
CA GLU A 43 -7.41 4.64 -14.56
C GLU A 43 -6.37 5.11 -15.59
N SER A 44 -5.56 4.16 -16.05
CA SER A 44 -4.58 4.33 -17.12
C SER A 44 -4.82 3.22 -18.12
N LYS A 45 -5.92 3.33 -18.89
CA LYS A 45 -6.09 2.80 -20.25
C LYS A 45 -7.32 3.45 -20.92
N ALA A 46 -7.26 4.76 -21.12
CA ALA A 46 -8.00 5.41 -22.22
C ALA A 46 -6.96 5.79 -23.29
N ASN A 47 -7.21 5.39 -24.54
CA ASN A 47 -6.39 5.51 -25.74
C ASN A 47 -5.21 4.53 -25.90
N GLU A 48 -5.54 3.29 -26.30
CA GLU A 48 -4.80 2.64 -27.39
C GLU A 48 -5.62 2.87 -28.68
N PRO A 49 -5.00 3.30 -29.80
CA PRO A 49 -5.69 3.65 -31.05
C PRO A 49 -6.32 2.45 -31.78
#